data_AF-A1S905-F1
#
_entry.id   AF-A1S905-F1
#
_cell.length_a   1.000
_cell.length_b   1.000
_cell.length_c   1.000
_cell.angle_alpha   90.00
_cell.angle_beta   90.00
_cell.angle_gamma   90.00
#
_symmetry.space_group_name_H-M   'P 1'
#
loop_
_entity.id
_entity.type
_entity.pdbx_description
1 polymer ?
#
loop_
_entity_poly.entity_id
_entity_poly.type
_entity_poly.pdbx_seq_one_letter_code
_entity_poly.pdbx_strand_id
1 'polypeptide(L)'
;MTSTRPPVGLGDERYQLGVCIANRPPFMGLGELASCRALVSGEIKAIGDACGNGWRKVFNVYAKLIWAMAADEVIKKALPAVAAVSQFDSWQAYRDALLLQPDCGTALLFSSPLEARPGPLYLVMGKGYGTAFSDVESGGLQLEWLSERFAIDRHRRLIVCPYFDYRQLSNQRIDELVVLTRSLCE
;
A
#
# COMPACT_ATOMS: atom_id res chain seq x y z
N MET A 1 7.06 -16.16 20.89
CA MET A 1 7.51 -14.76 20.69
C MET A 1 7.73 -14.56 19.20
N THR A 2 6.74 -14.08 18.47
CA THR A 2 6.90 -13.72 17.05
C THR A 2 7.74 -12.46 16.99
N SER A 3 9.02 -12.60 16.66
CA SER A 3 9.90 -11.46 16.42
C SER A 3 9.41 -10.79 15.12
N THR A 4 8.65 -9.71 15.25
CA THR A 4 8.26 -8.88 14.10
C THR A 4 9.53 -8.27 13.52
N ARG A 5 9.89 -8.66 12.29
CA ARG A 5 11.02 -8.03 11.60
C ARG A 5 10.67 -6.57 11.29
N PRO A 6 11.67 -5.66 11.32
CA PRO A 6 11.45 -4.29 10.89
C PRO A 6 10.95 -4.26 9.44
N PRO A 7 10.04 -3.34 9.10
CA PRO A 7 9.53 -3.22 7.74
C PRO A 7 10.68 -2.88 6.78
N VAL A 8 10.62 -3.46 5.58
CA VAL A 8 11.55 -3.17 4.49
C VAL A 8 10.74 -2.59 3.34
N GLY A 9 11.13 -1.45 2.79
CA GLY A 9 10.32 -0.78 1.79
C GLY A 9 10.65 0.69 1.59
N LEU A 10 9.75 1.38 0.91
CA LEU A 10 9.79 2.82 0.70
C LEU A 10 8.72 3.49 1.55
N GLY A 11 8.98 4.67 2.09
CA GLY A 11 7.99 5.44 2.85
C GLY A 11 8.28 5.57 4.33
N ASP A 12 7.25 5.99 5.06
CA ASP A 12 7.32 6.28 6.48
C ASP A 12 7.35 4.99 7.30
N GLU A 13 8.36 4.79 8.14
CA GLU A 13 8.47 3.61 9.01
C GLU A 13 7.30 3.51 10.02
N ARG A 14 6.70 4.65 10.39
CA ARG A 14 5.56 4.79 11.30
C ARG A 14 4.21 4.75 10.57
N TYR A 15 4.19 4.16 9.37
CA TYR A 15 2.99 4.04 8.56
C TYR A 15 1.77 3.49 9.32
N GLN A 16 0.60 4.04 8.99
CA GLN A 16 -0.72 3.54 9.36
C GLN A 16 -1.32 2.70 8.23
N LEU A 17 -0.90 2.96 6.99
CA LEU A 17 -1.28 2.20 5.80
C LEU A 17 -0.02 1.63 5.13
N GLY A 18 0.13 0.30 5.18
CA GLY A 18 1.19 -0.43 4.49
C GLY A 18 0.68 -1.08 3.22
N VAL A 19 1.39 -0.91 2.10
CA VAL A 19 1.03 -1.51 0.82
C VAL A 19 2.14 -2.48 0.41
N CYS A 20 1.87 -3.79 0.46
CA CYS A 20 2.83 -4.84 0.16
C CYS A 20 2.91 -5.09 -1.36
N ILE A 21 4.13 -5.16 -1.89
CA ILE A 21 4.44 -5.39 -3.30
C ILE A 21 5.47 -6.52 -3.43
N ALA A 22 5.27 -7.40 -4.41
CA ALA A 22 6.25 -8.45 -4.73
C ALA A 22 7.51 -7.87 -5.41
N ASN A 23 7.30 -6.89 -6.29
CA ASN A 23 8.37 -6.30 -7.10
C ASN A 23 9.11 -5.20 -6.35
N ARG A 24 10.43 -5.14 -6.54
CA ARG A 24 11.28 -4.07 -6.02
C ARG A 24 11.81 -3.20 -7.17
N PRO A 25 11.95 -1.88 -7.00
CA PRO A 25 12.40 -1.01 -8.08
C PRO A 25 13.90 -1.19 -8.32
N PRO A 26 14.34 -1.53 -9.54
CA PRO A 26 15.76 -1.62 -9.89
C PRO A 26 16.36 -0.21 -10.09
N PHE A 27 16.38 0.60 -9.04
CA PHE A 27 16.88 1.98 -9.06
C PHE A 27 17.79 2.21 -7.87
N MET A 28 19.03 2.66 -8.10
CA MET A 28 19.93 3.20 -7.06
C MET A 28 19.99 2.37 -5.75
N GLY A 29 20.05 1.03 -5.85
CA GLY A 29 20.12 0.15 -4.68
C GLY A 29 18.79 -0.02 -3.90
N LEU A 30 17.68 0.57 -4.35
CA LEU A 30 16.37 0.43 -3.68
C LEU A 30 15.87 -1.01 -3.64
N GLY A 31 16.30 -1.86 -4.59
CA GLY A 31 16.02 -3.29 -4.57
C GLY A 31 16.65 -4.03 -3.39
N GLU A 32 17.76 -3.51 -2.88
CA GLU A 32 18.61 -4.16 -1.87
C GLU A 32 18.36 -3.62 -0.46
N LEU A 33 17.36 -2.75 -0.27
CA LEU A 33 17.01 -2.22 1.04
C LEU A 33 16.77 -3.33 2.06
N ALA A 34 17.36 -3.14 3.24
CA ALA A 34 17.19 -3.98 4.43
C ALA A 34 16.31 -3.33 5.51
N SER A 35 15.86 -2.09 5.27
CA SER A 35 14.97 -1.33 6.15
C SER A 35 14.03 -0.43 5.33
N CYS A 36 13.00 0.12 5.97
CA CYS A 36 12.13 1.12 5.38
C CYS A 36 12.92 2.43 5.18
N ARG A 37 12.81 3.02 3.99
CA ARG A 37 13.46 4.29 3.65
C ARG A 37 12.45 5.24 3.05
N ALA A 38 12.24 6.39 3.69
CA ALA A 38 11.45 7.46 3.11
C ALA A 38 12.09 7.95 1.80
N LEU A 39 11.26 8.22 0.80
CA LEU A 39 11.70 8.89 -0.42
C LEU A 39 11.87 10.37 -0.18
N VAL A 40 12.70 11.03 -1.00
CA VAL A 40 12.80 12.48 -1.04
C VAL A 40 12.07 13.06 -2.25
N SER A 41 11.83 14.38 -2.22
CA SER A 41 11.21 15.09 -3.33
C SER A 41 11.92 14.78 -4.65
N GLY A 42 11.14 14.45 -5.68
CA GLY A 42 11.63 14.07 -7.01
C GLY A 42 12.01 12.60 -7.19
N GLU A 43 12.21 11.80 -6.12
CA GLU A 43 12.59 10.38 -6.27
C GLU A 43 11.47 9.54 -6.88
N ILE A 44 10.18 9.80 -6.56
CA ILE A 44 9.06 9.10 -7.23
C ILE A 44 9.13 9.28 -8.75
N LYS A 45 9.41 10.51 -9.20
CA LYS A 45 9.57 10.81 -10.63
C LYS A 45 10.79 10.09 -11.20
N ALA A 46 11.93 10.17 -10.52
CA ALA A 46 13.17 9.52 -10.96
C ALA A 46 13.01 8.00 -11.09
N ILE A 47 12.37 7.35 -10.11
CA ILE A 47 12.06 5.91 -10.16
C ILE A 47 11.11 5.61 -11.33
N GLY A 48 10.06 6.41 -11.51
CA GLY A 48 9.10 6.23 -12.60
C GLY A 48 9.73 6.38 -13.99
N ASP A 49 10.72 7.26 -14.13
CA ASP A 49 11.44 7.48 -15.38
C ASP A 49 12.48 6.37 -15.64
N ALA A 50 13.23 5.96 -14.62
CA ALA A 50 14.30 4.97 -14.74
C ALA A 50 13.79 3.51 -14.79
N CYS A 51 12.75 3.17 -14.01
CA CYS A 51 12.23 1.79 -13.92
C CYS A 51 11.05 1.53 -14.87
N GLY A 52 10.73 2.49 -15.73
CA GLY A 52 9.74 2.34 -16.78
C GLY A 52 8.28 2.44 -16.32
N ASN A 53 7.38 2.13 -17.27
CA ASN A 53 5.96 2.44 -17.14
C ASN A 53 5.24 1.70 -16.00
N GLY A 54 5.76 0.56 -15.53
CA GLY A 54 5.17 -0.16 -14.41
C GLY A 54 5.18 0.65 -13.12
N TRP A 55 6.33 1.22 -12.75
CA TRP A 55 6.49 1.96 -11.50
C TRP A 55 5.73 3.29 -11.50
N ARG A 56 5.71 3.99 -12.63
CA ARG A 56 4.88 5.19 -12.79
C ARG A 56 3.40 4.90 -12.50
N LYS A 57 2.89 3.75 -12.95
CA LYS A 57 1.50 3.33 -12.67
C LYS A 57 1.28 3.05 -11.20
N VAL A 58 2.21 2.34 -10.54
CA VAL A 58 2.12 2.03 -9.11
C VAL A 58 1.94 3.30 -8.31
N PHE A 59 2.82 4.30 -8.49
CA PHE A 59 2.72 5.55 -7.73
C PHE A 59 1.46 6.36 -8.08
N ASN A 60 1.04 6.37 -9.34
CA ASN A 60 -0.17 7.08 -9.75
C ASN A 60 -1.43 6.48 -9.13
N VAL A 61 -1.58 5.17 -9.21
CA VAL A 61 -2.75 4.48 -8.67
C VAL A 61 -2.74 4.54 -7.14
N TYR A 62 -1.56 4.46 -6.51
CA TYR A 62 -1.44 4.63 -5.06
C TYR A 62 -1.94 6.02 -4.62
N ALA A 63 -1.45 7.09 -5.24
CA ALA A 63 -1.89 8.45 -4.93
C ALA A 63 -3.41 8.64 -5.15
N LYS A 64 -3.95 8.10 -6.24
CA LYS A 64 -5.39 8.12 -6.51
C LYS A 64 -6.21 7.37 -5.47
N LEU A 65 -5.71 6.23 -4.99
CA LEU A 65 -6.37 5.44 -3.96
C LEU A 65 -6.44 6.20 -2.64
N ILE A 66 -5.31 6.79 -2.19
CA ILE A 66 -5.30 7.61 -0.96
C ILE A 66 -6.24 8.80 -1.11
N TRP A 67 -6.23 9.45 -2.27
CA TRP A 67 -7.15 10.54 -2.57
C TRP A 67 -8.62 10.12 -2.45
N ALA A 68 -8.98 8.95 -2.98
CA ALA A 68 -10.33 8.41 -2.88
C ALA A 68 -10.69 8.01 -1.42
N MET A 69 -9.76 7.39 -0.70
CA MET A 69 -9.93 7.06 0.72
C MET A 69 -10.19 8.30 1.58
N ALA A 70 -9.53 9.40 1.27
CA ALA A 70 -9.74 10.67 1.97
C ALA A 70 -11.06 11.37 1.63
N ALA A 71 -11.87 10.85 0.70
CA ALA A 71 -13.24 11.31 0.54
C ALA A 71 -14.19 10.67 1.57
N ASP A 72 -13.80 9.56 2.21
CA ASP A 72 -14.62 8.86 3.20
C ASP A 72 -14.24 9.26 4.64
N GLU A 73 -15.21 9.79 5.40
CA GLU A 73 -15.00 10.29 6.76
C GLU A 73 -14.64 9.19 7.77
N VAL A 74 -15.15 7.97 7.59
CA VAL A 74 -14.86 6.85 8.49
C VAL A 74 -13.39 6.45 8.33
N ILE A 75 -12.94 6.33 7.08
CA ILE A 75 -11.53 6.03 6.79
C ILE A 75 -10.62 7.16 7.27
N LYS A 76 -10.95 8.43 7.00
CA LYS A 76 -10.16 9.58 7.46
C LYS A 76 -9.95 9.59 8.98
N LYS A 77 -11.01 9.27 9.74
CA LYS A 77 -10.94 9.21 11.20
C LYS A 77 -10.06 8.05 11.68
N ALA A 78 -10.17 6.88 11.05
CA ALA A 78 -9.43 5.68 11.46
C ALA A 78 -7.96 5.66 10.98
N LEU A 79 -7.68 6.33 9.86
CA LEU A 79 -6.36 6.42 9.24
C LEU A 79 -5.98 7.90 8.99
N PRO A 80 -5.63 8.68 10.02
CA PRO A 80 -5.21 10.08 9.86
C PRO A 80 -4.17 10.33 8.76
N ALA A 81 -3.31 9.35 8.46
CA ALA A 81 -2.34 9.43 7.35
C ALA A 81 -3.00 9.75 5.98
N VAL A 82 -4.23 9.27 5.72
CA VAL A 82 -4.90 9.56 4.44
C VAL A 82 -5.48 10.96 4.40
N ALA A 83 -5.77 11.58 5.55
CA ALA A 83 -6.35 12.93 5.62
C ALA A 83 -5.39 14.02 5.14
N ALA A 84 -4.07 13.79 5.25
CA ALA A 84 -3.04 14.72 4.77
C ALA A 84 -3.14 15.00 3.26
N VAL A 85 -3.80 14.13 2.48
CA VAL A 85 -3.99 14.36 1.05
C VAL A 85 -4.86 15.60 0.76
N SER A 86 -5.77 15.96 1.68
CA SER A 86 -6.73 17.07 1.50
C SER A 86 -6.07 18.45 1.51
N GLN A 87 -4.79 18.56 1.88
CA GLN A 87 -4.03 19.81 1.81
C GLN A 87 -3.48 20.11 0.40
N PHE A 88 -3.65 19.19 -0.56
CA PHE A 88 -3.18 19.32 -1.93
C PHE A 88 -4.35 19.52 -2.89
N ASP A 89 -4.12 20.20 -4.02
CA ASP A 89 -5.17 20.48 -5.01
C ASP A 89 -5.49 19.28 -5.93
N SER A 90 -4.63 18.25 -5.93
CA SER A 90 -4.81 17.06 -6.75
C SER A 90 -4.01 15.88 -6.21
N TRP A 91 -4.40 14.65 -6.60
CA TRP A 91 -3.64 13.45 -6.25
C TRP A 91 -2.23 13.48 -6.85
N GLN A 92 -2.01 14.17 -7.97
CA GLN A 92 -0.68 14.38 -8.55
C GLN A 92 0.20 15.25 -7.66
N ALA A 93 -0.34 16.37 -7.16
CA ALA A 93 0.38 17.24 -6.25
C ALA A 93 0.75 16.51 -4.96
N TYR A 94 -0.19 15.74 -4.39
CA TYR A 94 0.09 14.88 -3.24
C TYR A 94 1.18 13.83 -3.54
N ARG A 95 1.08 13.14 -4.70
CA ARG A 95 2.05 12.12 -5.12
C ARG A 95 3.47 12.70 -5.13
N ASP A 96 3.63 13.88 -5.70
CA ASP A 96 4.95 14.46 -5.92
C ASP A 96 5.50 15.13 -4.65
N ALA A 97 4.64 15.57 -3.73
CA ALA A 97 5.03 16.33 -2.56
C ALA A 97 5.07 15.54 -1.24
N LEU A 98 4.32 14.43 -1.10
CA LEU A 98 4.20 13.74 0.20
C LEU A 98 4.15 12.20 0.12
N LEU A 99 3.61 11.60 -0.94
CA LEU A 99 3.51 10.13 -1.01
C LEU A 99 4.88 9.46 -0.80
N LEU A 100 4.95 8.52 0.16
CA LEU A 100 6.17 7.79 0.54
C LEU A 100 7.35 8.68 0.99
N GLN A 101 7.11 9.94 1.33
CA GLN A 101 8.09 10.85 1.91
C GLN A 101 8.01 10.80 3.46
N PRO A 102 8.91 11.47 4.21
CA PRO A 102 8.85 11.48 5.67
C PRO A 102 7.49 11.93 6.18
N ASP A 103 7.03 11.31 7.28
CA ASP A 103 5.79 11.64 7.99
C ASP A 103 4.50 11.55 7.17
N CYS A 104 4.54 10.89 6.00
CA CYS A 104 3.35 10.69 5.18
C CYS A 104 2.38 9.64 5.74
N GLY A 105 2.80 8.87 6.75
CA GLY A 105 1.98 7.82 7.37
C GLY A 105 1.65 6.63 6.45
N THR A 106 2.36 6.49 5.32
CA THR A 106 2.17 5.39 4.37
C THR A 106 3.50 4.77 3.95
N ALA A 107 3.48 3.47 3.62
CA ALA A 107 4.67 2.76 3.15
C ALA A 107 4.34 1.76 2.05
N LEU A 108 5.25 1.63 1.08
CA LEU A 108 5.29 0.58 0.07
C LEU A 108 6.28 -0.50 0.52
N LEU A 109 5.78 -1.65 0.95
CA LEU A 109 6.52 -2.67 1.67
C LEU A 109 6.99 -3.80 0.74
N PHE A 110 8.27 -4.15 0.88
CA PHE A 110 8.92 -5.29 0.22
C PHE A 110 9.07 -6.50 1.14
N SER A 111 8.78 -6.35 2.44
CA SER A 111 8.73 -7.43 3.42
C SER A 111 7.46 -8.28 3.24
N SER A 112 7.45 -9.47 3.84
CA SER A 112 6.30 -10.37 3.72
C SER A 112 5.06 -9.78 4.43
N PRO A 113 3.85 -9.92 3.87
CA PRO A 113 2.62 -9.55 4.57
C PRO A 113 2.39 -10.39 5.84
N LEU A 114 3.03 -11.56 5.99
CA LEU A 114 2.95 -12.35 7.23
C LEU A 114 3.74 -11.72 8.38
N GLU A 115 4.75 -10.90 8.07
CA GLU A 115 5.59 -10.17 9.02
C GLU A 115 4.97 -8.82 9.43
N ALA A 116 3.75 -8.52 8.96
CA ALA A 116 3.01 -7.31 9.30
C ALA A 116 2.84 -7.15 10.82
N ARG A 117 3.25 -5.98 11.34
CA ARG A 117 2.98 -5.61 12.74
C ARG A 117 1.49 -5.33 12.95
N PRO A 118 0.94 -5.58 14.15
CA PRO A 118 -0.43 -5.19 14.48
C PRO A 118 -0.57 -3.66 14.50
N GLY A 119 -1.77 -3.16 14.21
CA GLY A 119 -2.10 -1.73 14.29
C GLY A 119 -2.34 -1.08 12.93
N PRO A 120 -1.43 -1.14 11.95
CA PRO A 120 -1.69 -0.61 10.61
C PRO A 120 -2.75 -1.42 9.83
N LEU A 121 -3.32 -0.79 8.80
CA LEU A 121 -4.06 -1.48 7.74
C LEU A 121 -3.09 -1.85 6.61
N TYR A 122 -3.29 -3.02 6.02
CA TYR A 122 -2.44 -3.52 4.93
C TYR A 122 -3.20 -3.76 3.63
N LEU A 123 -2.61 -3.34 2.52
CA LEU A 123 -3.05 -3.71 1.18
C LEU A 123 -1.99 -4.61 0.55
N VAL A 124 -2.34 -5.79 0.09
CA VAL A 124 -1.43 -6.70 -0.62
C VAL A 124 -1.73 -6.63 -2.11
N MET A 125 -0.79 -6.08 -2.88
CA MET A 125 -0.98 -5.88 -4.31
C MET A 125 -0.74 -7.15 -5.11
N GLY A 126 -1.76 -7.56 -5.86
CA GLY A 126 -1.72 -8.71 -6.75
C GLY A 126 -2.24 -9.98 -6.08
N LYS A 127 -3.30 -10.54 -6.66
CA LYS A 127 -3.93 -11.80 -6.24
C LYS A 127 -2.92 -12.93 -6.03
N GLY A 128 -2.06 -13.18 -7.02
CA GLY A 128 -1.06 -14.25 -6.94
C GLY A 128 -0.08 -14.06 -5.79
N TYR A 129 0.31 -12.82 -5.49
CA TYR A 129 1.19 -12.53 -4.36
C TYR A 129 0.48 -12.76 -3.03
N GLY A 130 -0.77 -12.30 -2.88
CA GLY A 130 -1.57 -12.55 -1.66
C GLY A 130 -1.83 -14.03 -1.41
N THR A 131 -2.25 -14.78 -2.43
CA THR A 131 -2.52 -16.23 -2.32
C THR A 131 -1.27 -17.05 -1.99
N ALA A 132 -0.07 -16.58 -2.37
CA ALA A 132 1.17 -17.27 -2.01
C ALA A 132 1.39 -17.35 -0.48
N PHE A 133 0.64 -16.60 0.32
CA PHE A 133 0.72 -16.61 1.77
C PHE A 133 -0.49 -17.23 2.49
N SER A 134 -1.51 -17.75 1.78
CA SER A 134 -2.68 -18.37 2.43
C SER A 134 -2.39 -19.78 2.93
N ASP A 135 -1.72 -20.61 2.13
CA ASP A 135 -1.49 -22.03 2.43
C ASP A 135 -0.12 -22.28 3.06
N VAL A 136 0.17 -21.57 4.15
CA VAL A 136 1.44 -21.69 4.89
C VAL A 136 1.20 -22.41 6.21
N GLU A 137 1.87 -23.55 6.41
CA GLU A 137 1.71 -24.46 7.57
C GLU A 137 1.84 -23.77 8.93
N SER A 138 2.54 -22.62 8.99
CA SER A 138 2.83 -21.86 10.22
C SER A 138 1.87 -20.69 10.51
N GLY A 139 0.67 -20.68 9.92
CA GLY A 139 -0.34 -19.64 10.15
C GLY A 139 -0.32 -18.54 9.09
N GLY A 140 -0.61 -18.94 7.85
CA GLY A 140 -0.80 -18.05 6.70
C GLY A 140 -1.92 -17.02 6.86
N LEU A 141 -2.19 -16.28 5.78
CA LEU A 141 -3.29 -15.32 5.70
C LEU A 141 -4.63 -16.05 5.67
N GLN A 142 -5.56 -15.59 6.50
CA GLN A 142 -6.93 -16.11 6.54
C GLN A 142 -7.79 -15.30 5.57
N LEU A 143 -7.63 -15.59 4.28
CA LEU A 143 -8.26 -14.84 3.20
C LEU A 143 -9.71 -15.28 2.96
N GLU A 144 -10.65 -14.39 3.24
CA GLU A 144 -12.03 -14.48 2.77
C GLU A 144 -12.14 -13.80 1.40
N TRP A 145 -12.37 -14.57 0.33
CA TRP A 145 -12.55 -14.03 -1.02
C TRP A 145 -13.96 -13.45 -1.19
N LEU A 146 -14.05 -12.13 -1.33
CA LEU A 146 -15.30 -11.40 -1.52
C LEU A 146 -15.67 -11.26 -3.02
N SER A 147 -14.67 -11.43 -3.89
CA SER A 147 -14.84 -11.48 -5.34
C SER A 147 -13.65 -12.21 -5.97
N GLU A 148 -13.60 -12.31 -7.30
CA GLU A 148 -12.44 -12.86 -8.00
C GLU A 148 -11.13 -12.08 -7.76
N ARG A 149 -11.23 -10.82 -7.32
CA ARG A 149 -10.13 -9.83 -7.29
C ARG A 149 -9.75 -9.36 -5.90
N PHE A 150 -10.68 -9.45 -4.95
CA PHE A 150 -10.51 -8.95 -3.60
C PHE A 150 -10.72 -10.05 -2.56
N ALA A 151 -9.81 -10.09 -1.59
CA ALA A 151 -9.96 -10.90 -0.40
C ALA A 151 -9.60 -10.09 0.84
N ILE A 152 -10.14 -10.47 1.99
CA ILE A 152 -9.93 -9.78 3.26
C ILE A 152 -9.43 -10.76 4.32
N ASP A 153 -8.51 -10.29 5.16
CA ASP A 153 -8.14 -10.94 6.43
C ASP A 153 -8.41 -9.90 7.53
N ARG A 154 -9.55 -10.05 8.21
CA ARG A 154 -10.01 -9.09 9.22
C ARG A 154 -9.14 -9.13 10.47
N HIS A 155 -8.63 -10.30 10.84
CA HIS A 155 -7.76 -10.46 12.00
C HIS A 155 -6.46 -9.66 11.81
N ARG A 156 -5.90 -9.66 10.59
CA ARG A 156 -4.69 -8.90 10.25
C ARG A 156 -4.95 -7.50 9.71
N ARG A 157 -6.22 -7.06 9.61
CA ARG A 157 -6.65 -5.80 8.95
C ARG A 157 -6.00 -5.64 7.57
N LEU A 158 -6.15 -6.66 6.75
CA LEU A 158 -5.46 -6.79 5.47
C LEU A 158 -6.47 -7.02 4.34
N ILE A 159 -6.22 -6.40 3.18
CA ILE A 159 -6.97 -6.61 1.95
C ILE A 159 -6.00 -7.03 0.84
N VAL A 160 -6.25 -8.17 0.21
CA VAL A 160 -5.63 -8.52 -1.07
C VAL A 160 -6.42 -7.82 -2.18
N CYS A 161 -5.74 -7.11 -3.06
CA CYS A 161 -6.35 -6.33 -4.12
C CYS A 161 -5.63 -6.52 -5.47
N PRO A 162 -6.21 -6.09 -6.60
CA PRO A 162 -5.51 -6.02 -7.88
C PRO A 162 -4.21 -5.22 -7.79
N TYR A 163 -3.26 -5.51 -8.68
CA TYR A 163 -2.03 -4.74 -8.74
C TYR A 163 -2.32 -3.27 -9.10
N PHE A 164 -1.48 -2.34 -8.62
CA PHE A 164 -1.62 -0.90 -8.90
C PHE A 164 -1.21 -0.54 -10.34
N ASP A 165 -2.00 -1.04 -11.29
CA ASP A 165 -1.98 -0.74 -12.72
C ASP A 165 -3.43 -0.37 -13.10
N TYR A 166 -3.65 0.72 -13.83
CA TYR A 166 -5.01 1.19 -14.18
C TYR A 166 -5.85 0.17 -14.98
N ARG A 167 -5.23 -0.85 -15.58
CA ARG A 167 -5.94 -1.98 -16.23
C ARG A 167 -6.48 -2.98 -15.19
N GLN A 168 -5.84 -3.06 -14.04
CA GLN A 168 -6.16 -3.98 -12.95
C GLN A 168 -6.96 -3.29 -11.83
N LEU A 169 -6.61 -2.06 -11.47
CA LEU A 169 -7.30 -1.23 -10.49
C LEU A 169 -7.79 0.07 -11.16
N SER A 170 -8.93 -0.03 -11.85
CA SER A 170 -9.63 1.12 -12.44
C SER A 170 -10.26 2.00 -11.35
N ASN A 171 -10.77 3.18 -11.70
CA ASN A 171 -11.47 4.04 -10.74
C ASN A 171 -12.62 3.31 -10.03
N GLN A 172 -13.45 2.57 -10.76
CA GLN A 172 -14.52 1.75 -10.16
C GLN A 172 -13.98 0.74 -9.13
N ARG A 173 -12.83 0.11 -9.41
CA ARG A 173 -12.21 -0.84 -8.48
C ARG A 173 -11.51 -0.15 -7.31
N ILE A 174 -11.08 1.09 -7.48
CA ILE A 174 -10.66 1.95 -6.36
C ILE A 174 -11.84 2.18 -5.44
N ASP A 175 -13.02 2.50 -5.97
CA ASP A 175 -14.23 2.72 -5.17
C ASP A 175 -14.62 1.45 -4.39
N GLU A 176 -14.58 0.27 -5.04
CA GLU A 176 -14.75 -1.03 -4.36
C GLU A 176 -13.73 -1.23 -3.21
N LEU A 177 -12.45 -0.91 -3.45
CA LEU A 177 -11.41 -1.04 -2.45
C LEU A 177 -11.59 -0.05 -1.28
N VAL A 178 -12.10 1.16 -1.54
CA VAL A 178 -12.46 2.13 -0.49
C VAL A 178 -13.57 1.56 0.39
N VAL A 179 -14.62 0.96 -0.18
CA VAL A 179 -15.69 0.31 0.61
C VAL A 179 -15.14 -0.80 1.50
N LEU A 180 -14.25 -1.65 0.97
CA LEU A 180 -13.63 -2.72 1.76
C LEU A 180 -12.75 -2.16 2.88
N THR A 181 -11.98 -1.11 2.59
CA THR A 181 -11.13 -0.42 3.57
C THR A 181 -11.96 0.14 4.70
N ARG A 182 -13.09 0.78 4.40
CA ARG A 182 -14.04 1.28 5.40
C ARG A 182 -14.51 0.18 6.34
N SER A 183 -14.80 -1.02 5.84
CA SER A 183 -15.24 -2.16 6.68
C SER A 183 -14.18 -2.67 7.68
N LEU A 184 -12.93 -2.18 7.61
CA LEU A 184 -11.84 -2.44 8.55
C LEU A 184 -11.51 -1.23 9.44
N CYS A 185 -12.27 -0.14 9.29
CA CYS A 185 -12.13 1.12 10.01
C CYS A 185 -13.31 1.40 10.96
N GLU A 186 -14.41 0.65 10.82
CA GLU A 186 -15.56 0.61 11.73
C GLU A 186 -15.25 -0.19 13.00
#